data_AF-K1QJX4-F1
#
_entry.id   AF-K1QJX4-F1
#
_cell.length_a   1.000
_cell.length_b   1.000
_cell.length_c   1.000
_cell.angle_alpha   90.00
_cell.angle_beta   90.00
_cell.angle_gamma   90.00
#
_symmetry.space_group_name_H-M   'P 1'
#
loop_
_entity.id
_entity.type
_entity.pdbx_description
1 polymer ?
#
loop_
_entity_poly.entity_id
_entity_poly.type
_entity_poly.pdbx_seq_one_letter_code
_entity_poly.pdbx_strand_id
1 'polypeptide(L)'
;MRKSTKKDFINKHLDLIFSTVKHTDQVEREGVAIAMGFCAASHLDSVLGKLDSVAKNDMAQKSGGIFKFMKDKSEVDVERIKATLMLCYGYVALFSPVSLIVSRMEATILRSITPHFVNVKTHQSNELRKAVIHCMDLMGKAFHPERVKNLNFVFSRRHEFLVCLKSYMKAESLTSLTTETRALAMNACATLVKLDPKVSEAEEFDLIKTATECVYPLPRDGGGVAKKGKEEMEVEVLLESSVEALHDLLKELLKKELTTDGLDSIFKVNAYNIIVLHMWIFCLKWIQVKYRVIHLPIRSCQYYFNESSYLK
;
A
#
# COMPACT_ATOMS: atom_id res chain seq x y z
N MET A 1 -22.17 -22.68 2.08
CA MET A 1 -21.97 -22.60 0.61
C MET A 1 -21.46 -23.94 0.09
N ARG A 2 -21.99 -24.45 -1.03
CA ARG A 2 -21.51 -25.69 -1.67
C ARG A 2 -20.34 -25.36 -2.62
N LYS A 3 -19.26 -26.14 -2.57
CA LYS A 3 -18.11 -26.01 -3.48
C LYS A 3 -18.30 -26.92 -4.70
N SER A 4 -18.04 -26.41 -5.90
CA SER A 4 -18.03 -27.22 -7.13
C SER A 4 -16.60 -27.63 -7.45
N THR A 5 -16.38 -28.87 -7.88
CA THR A 5 -15.06 -29.35 -8.34
C THR A 5 -14.97 -29.46 -9.86
N LYS A 6 -16.07 -29.17 -10.57
CA LYS A 6 -16.16 -29.28 -12.04
C LYS A 6 -15.42 -28.10 -12.69
N LYS A 7 -14.24 -28.36 -13.24
CA LYS A 7 -13.38 -27.34 -13.86
C LYS A 7 -14.09 -26.49 -14.92
N ASP A 8 -14.87 -27.12 -15.81
CA ASP A 8 -15.59 -26.39 -16.86
C ASP A 8 -16.63 -25.42 -16.30
N PHE A 9 -17.33 -25.84 -15.23
CA PHE A 9 -18.28 -24.97 -14.54
C PHE A 9 -17.58 -23.77 -13.93
N ILE A 10 -16.43 -24.00 -13.27
CA ILE A 10 -15.63 -22.93 -12.65
C ILE A 10 -15.13 -21.96 -13.72
N ASN A 11 -14.45 -22.46 -14.74
CA ASN A 11 -13.88 -21.64 -15.81
C ASN A 11 -14.95 -20.81 -16.53
N LYS A 12 -16.11 -21.41 -16.83
CA LYS A 12 -17.24 -20.70 -17.44
C LYS A 12 -17.73 -19.52 -16.58
N HIS A 13 -17.80 -19.69 -15.24
CA HIS A 13 -18.24 -18.60 -14.37
C HIS A 13 -17.16 -17.53 -14.17
N LEU A 14 -15.88 -17.92 -14.15
CA LEU A 14 -14.76 -16.99 -14.16
C LEU A 14 -14.75 -16.14 -15.44
N ASP A 15 -15.05 -16.74 -16.59
CA ASP A 15 -15.21 -16.03 -17.86
C ASP A 15 -16.40 -15.06 -17.82
N LEU A 16 -17.54 -15.52 -17.31
CA LEU A 16 -18.76 -14.70 -17.22
C LEU A 16 -18.54 -13.47 -16.34
N ILE A 17 -18.02 -13.66 -15.13
CA ILE A 17 -17.77 -12.56 -14.18
C ILE A 17 -16.82 -11.52 -14.80
N PHE A 18 -15.71 -11.96 -15.41
CA PHE A 18 -14.73 -11.03 -15.95
C PHE A 18 -15.20 -10.35 -17.26
N SER A 19 -16.05 -11.00 -18.06
CA SER A 19 -16.58 -10.41 -19.31
C SER A 19 -17.74 -9.45 -19.10
N THR A 20 -18.42 -9.52 -17.95
CA THR A 20 -19.58 -8.68 -17.64
C THR A 20 -19.24 -7.47 -16.77
N VAL A 21 -18.06 -7.44 -16.15
CA VAL A 21 -17.65 -6.34 -15.28
C VAL A 21 -17.46 -5.03 -16.06
N LYS A 22 -18.01 -3.95 -15.53
CA LYS A 22 -17.76 -2.60 -16.01
C LYS A 22 -16.47 -2.07 -15.41
N HIS A 23 -15.36 -2.25 -16.11
CA HIS A 23 -14.03 -1.81 -15.66
C HIS A 23 -13.92 -0.29 -15.41
N THR A 24 -14.87 0.55 -15.84
CA THR A 24 -14.88 1.98 -15.51
C THR A 24 -15.39 2.28 -14.11
N ASP A 25 -16.16 1.39 -13.50
CA ASP A 25 -16.74 1.56 -12.17
C ASP A 25 -15.84 0.93 -11.08
N GLN A 26 -15.50 1.71 -10.03
CA GLN A 26 -14.61 1.24 -8.96
C GLN A 26 -15.24 0.14 -8.12
N VAL A 27 -16.55 0.22 -7.84
CA VAL A 27 -17.26 -0.76 -7.01
C VAL A 27 -17.33 -2.10 -7.73
N GLU A 28 -17.60 -2.08 -9.03
CA GLU A 28 -17.58 -3.30 -9.84
C GLU A 28 -16.19 -3.92 -9.94
N ARG A 29 -15.13 -3.11 -10.13
CA ARG A 29 -13.72 -3.59 -10.12
C ARG A 29 -13.38 -4.30 -8.81
N GLU A 30 -13.75 -3.71 -7.68
CA GLU A 30 -13.51 -4.28 -6.36
C GLU A 30 -14.33 -5.56 -6.15
N GLY A 31 -15.60 -5.54 -6.54
CA GLY A 31 -16.52 -6.68 -6.43
C GLY A 31 -16.03 -7.90 -7.20
N VAL A 32 -15.56 -7.72 -8.45
CA VAL A 32 -14.96 -8.83 -9.19
C VAL A 32 -13.69 -9.33 -8.53
N ALA A 33 -12.82 -8.44 -8.04
CA ALA A 33 -11.57 -8.83 -7.41
C ALA A 33 -11.79 -9.68 -6.15
N ILE A 34 -12.74 -9.28 -5.31
CA ILE A 34 -13.17 -10.03 -4.12
C ILE A 34 -13.74 -11.40 -4.53
N ALA A 35 -14.59 -11.45 -5.57
CA ALA A 35 -15.16 -12.70 -6.07
C ALA A 35 -14.07 -13.67 -6.58
N MET A 36 -13.05 -13.15 -7.29
CA MET A 36 -11.89 -13.92 -7.73
C MET A 36 -11.08 -14.45 -6.54
N GLY A 37 -10.89 -13.62 -5.50
CA GLY A 37 -10.26 -14.06 -4.25
C GLY A 37 -11.00 -15.20 -3.56
N PHE A 38 -12.33 -15.09 -3.43
CA PHE A 38 -13.15 -16.16 -2.84
C PHE A 38 -13.10 -17.45 -3.67
N CYS A 39 -13.09 -17.34 -5.00
CA CYS A 39 -12.92 -18.49 -5.88
C CYS A 39 -11.54 -19.13 -5.70
N ALA A 40 -10.48 -18.31 -5.58
CA ALA A 40 -9.10 -18.77 -5.41
C ALA A 40 -8.88 -19.51 -4.08
N ALA A 41 -9.69 -19.24 -3.06
CA ALA A 41 -9.69 -19.99 -1.80
C ALA A 41 -9.88 -21.51 -1.99
N SER A 42 -10.48 -21.95 -3.10
CA SER A 42 -10.65 -23.38 -3.44
C SER A 42 -10.15 -23.75 -4.84
N HIS A 43 -9.94 -22.77 -5.73
CA HIS A 43 -9.62 -22.99 -7.14
C HIS A 43 -8.49 -22.07 -7.65
N LEU A 44 -7.43 -21.91 -6.85
CA LEU A 44 -6.32 -20.97 -7.12
C LEU A 44 -5.78 -21.07 -8.56
N ASP A 45 -5.48 -22.27 -9.05
CA ASP A 45 -4.92 -22.45 -10.40
C ASP A 45 -5.85 -22.00 -11.52
N SER A 46 -7.15 -22.31 -11.41
CA SER A 46 -8.16 -21.86 -12.39
C SER A 46 -8.25 -20.33 -12.41
N VAL A 47 -8.23 -19.69 -11.24
CA VAL A 47 -8.29 -18.23 -11.13
C VAL A 47 -7.03 -17.59 -11.69
N LEU A 48 -5.84 -18.08 -11.34
CA LEU A 48 -4.58 -17.57 -11.87
C LEU A 48 -4.48 -17.76 -13.39
N GLY A 49 -4.91 -18.91 -13.91
CA GLY A 49 -5.00 -19.15 -15.35
C GLY A 49 -5.93 -18.16 -16.05
N LYS A 50 -7.08 -17.84 -15.45
CA LYS A 50 -7.98 -16.80 -15.97
C LYS A 50 -7.31 -15.43 -15.98
N LEU A 51 -6.69 -15.01 -14.88
CA LEU A 51 -6.03 -13.70 -14.80
C LEU A 51 -4.88 -13.58 -15.80
N ASP A 52 -4.06 -14.62 -15.96
CA ASP A 52 -2.99 -14.68 -16.96
C ASP A 52 -3.55 -14.61 -18.39
N SER A 53 -4.66 -15.28 -18.68
CA SER A 53 -5.31 -15.19 -19.99
C SER A 53 -5.78 -13.78 -20.32
N VAL A 54 -6.33 -13.06 -19.33
CA VAL A 54 -6.75 -11.66 -19.50
C VAL A 54 -5.53 -10.77 -19.71
N ALA A 55 -4.49 -10.90 -18.87
CA ALA A 55 -3.27 -10.12 -18.98
C ALA A 55 -2.54 -10.32 -20.32
N LYS A 56 -2.59 -11.53 -20.89
CA LYS A 56 -2.00 -11.84 -22.21
C LYS A 56 -2.84 -11.33 -23.38
N ASN A 57 -4.17 -11.35 -23.25
CA ASN A 57 -5.05 -10.80 -24.28
C ASN A 57 -4.85 -9.28 -24.46
N ASP A 58 -4.37 -8.58 -23.43
CA ASP A 58 -3.91 -7.19 -23.52
C ASP A 58 -2.63 -7.04 -24.38
N MET A 59 -1.73 -8.04 -24.39
CA MET A 59 -0.48 -8.02 -25.16
C MET A 59 -0.65 -8.47 -26.61
N ALA A 60 -1.59 -9.39 -26.88
CA ALA A 60 -1.85 -9.91 -28.23
C ALA A 60 -2.43 -8.86 -29.19
N GLN A 61 -2.96 -7.73 -28.71
CA GLN A 61 -3.36 -6.60 -29.55
C GLN A 61 -2.17 -5.90 -30.25
N LYS A 62 -0.92 -6.16 -29.83
CA LYS A 62 0.28 -5.68 -30.54
C LYS A 62 0.72 -6.56 -31.72
N SER A 63 0.18 -7.78 -31.85
CA SER A 63 0.51 -8.71 -32.93
C SER A 63 -0.78 -9.30 -33.48
N GLY A 64 -1.31 -8.67 -34.54
CA GLY A 64 -2.66 -8.95 -35.07
C GLY A 64 -2.98 -10.44 -35.24
N GLY A 65 -4.01 -10.91 -34.51
CA GLY A 65 -4.54 -12.26 -34.64
C GLY A 65 -5.80 -12.54 -33.79
N ILE A 66 -6.93 -12.76 -34.47
CA ILE A 66 -8.14 -13.56 -34.15
C ILE A 66 -8.66 -13.64 -32.69
N PHE A 67 -8.73 -12.54 -31.94
CA PHE A 67 -9.66 -12.42 -30.80
C PHE A 67 -10.40 -11.07 -30.82
N LYS A 68 -11.74 -11.12 -30.94
CA LYS A 68 -12.64 -10.01 -31.32
C LYS A 68 -13.08 -9.10 -30.15
N PHE A 69 -12.63 -9.34 -28.92
CA PHE A 69 -13.15 -8.66 -27.73
C PHE A 69 -12.43 -7.35 -27.33
N MET A 70 -11.32 -6.97 -27.97
CA MET A 70 -10.49 -5.86 -27.50
C MET A 70 -9.92 -4.94 -28.59
N LYS A 71 -10.38 -5.07 -29.85
CA LYS A 71 -9.78 -4.38 -30.99
C LYS A 71 -9.94 -2.84 -30.99
N ASP A 72 -10.84 -2.30 -30.17
CA ASP A 72 -11.19 -0.86 -30.14
C ASP A 72 -11.09 -0.19 -28.75
N LYS A 73 -10.28 -0.72 -27.82
CA LYS A 73 -10.18 -0.14 -26.47
C LYS A 73 -9.17 1.01 -26.43
N SER A 74 -9.54 2.13 -25.80
CA SER A 74 -8.64 3.26 -25.56
C SER A 74 -7.51 2.87 -24.58
N GLU A 75 -6.40 3.61 -24.57
CA GLU A 75 -5.32 3.41 -23.59
C GLU A 75 -5.84 3.47 -22.15
N VAL A 76 -6.81 4.36 -21.89
CA VAL A 76 -7.45 4.52 -20.57
C VAL A 76 -8.26 3.28 -20.19
N ASP A 77 -8.95 2.65 -21.14
CA ASP A 77 -9.69 1.40 -20.89
C ASP A 77 -8.74 0.24 -20.56
N VAL A 78 -7.57 0.21 -21.20
CA VAL A 78 -6.52 -0.77 -20.88
C VAL A 78 -5.99 -0.54 -19.47
N GLU A 79 -5.75 0.70 -19.03
CA GLU A 79 -5.32 0.97 -17.65
C GLU A 79 -6.36 0.58 -16.61
N ARG A 80 -7.66 0.72 -16.91
CA ARG A 80 -8.75 0.27 -16.03
C ARG A 80 -8.85 -1.26 -15.92
N ILE A 81 -8.60 -1.98 -17.01
CA ILE A 81 -8.50 -3.44 -16.99
C ILE A 81 -7.30 -3.85 -16.12
N LYS A 82 -6.15 -3.20 -16.31
CA LYS A 82 -4.97 -3.42 -15.46
C LYS A 82 -5.27 -3.13 -13.99
N ALA A 83 -6.01 -2.07 -13.69
CA ALA A 83 -6.42 -1.75 -12.32
C ALA A 83 -7.25 -2.89 -11.72
N THR A 84 -8.20 -3.41 -12.49
CA THR A 84 -9.00 -4.58 -12.12
C THR A 84 -8.12 -5.81 -11.85
N LEU A 85 -7.15 -6.09 -12.72
CA LEU A 85 -6.20 -7.18 -12.55
C LEU A 85 -5.36 -7.03 -11.28
N MET A 86 -4.85 -5.84 -10.98
CA MET A 86 -4.07 -5.59 -9.76
C MET A 86 -4.90 -5.90 -8.51
N LEU A 87 -6.15 -5.43 -8.46
CA LEU A 87 -7.06 -5.76 -7.35
C LEU A 87 -7.28 -7.27 -7.25
N CYS A 88 -7.57 -7.94 -8.38
CA CYS A 88 -7.74 -9.40 -8.40
C CYS A 88 -6.52 -10.13 -7.83
N TYR A 89 -5.30 -9.77 -8.23
CA TYR A 89 -4.09 -10.41 -7.70
C TYR A 89 -3.93 -10.18 -6.19
N GLY A 90 -4.25 -8.99 -5.68
CA GLY A 90 -4.23 -8.69 -4.25
C GLY A 90 -5.20 -9.57 -3.45
N TYR A 91 -6.47 -9.65 -3.88
CA TYR A 91 -7.48 -10.48 -3.20
C TYR A 91 -7.23 -11.97 -3.34
N VAL A 92 -6.73 -12.42 -4.51
CA VAL A 92 -6.26 -13.79 -4.69
C VAL A 92 -5.14 -14.10 -3.71
N ALA A 93 -4.18 -13.20 -3.51
CA ALA A 93 -3.14 -13.39 -2.52
C ALA A 93 -3.72 -13.51 -1.10
N LEU A 94 -4.63 -12.60 -0.73
CA LEU A 94 -5.20 -12.53 0.63
C LEU A 94 -6.10 -13.72 1.00
N PHE A 95 -6.92 -14.21 0.07
CA PHE A 95 -7.94 -15.23 0.36
C PHE A 95 -7.51 -16.65 0.03
N SER A 96 -6.42 -16.82 -0.71
CA SER A 96 -5.91 -18.16 -1.00
C SER A 96 -5.31 -18.84 0.23
N PRO A 97 -5.32 -20.18 0.30
CA PRO A 97 -4.60 -20.91 1.34
C PRO A 97 -3.12 -20.55 1.30
N VAL A 98 -2.57 -20.14 2.45
CA VAL A 98 -1.16 -19.72 2.58
C VAL A 98 -0.18 -20.81 2.12
N SER A 99 -0.51 -22.09 2.33
CA SER A 99 0.28 -23.23 1.87
C SER A 99 0.39 -23.34 0.34
N LEU A 100 -0.57 -22.80 -0.41
CA LEU A 100 -0.57 -22.83 -1.88
C LEU A 100 -0.02 -21.53 -2.46
N ILE A 101 -0.51 -20.40 -1.96
CA ILE A 101 -0.21 -19.08 -2.54
C ILE A 101 1.28 -18.73 -2.47
N VAL A 102 2.00 -19.19 -1.46
CA VAL A 102 3.46 -19.01 -1.33
C VAL A 102 4.19 -19.52 -2.57
N SER A 103 3.85 -20.73 -3.04
CA SER A 103 4.49 -21.30 -4.24
C SER A 103 4.11 -20.59 -5.56
N ARG A 104 2.97 -19.89 -5.59
CA ARG A 104 2.47 -19.17 -6.78
C ARG A 104 2.86 -17.71 -6.82
N MET A 105 3.30 -17.16 -5.68
CA MET A 105 3.63 -15.76 -5.55
C MET A 105 4.77 -15.39 -6.51
N GLU A 106 5.91 -16.07 -6.44
CA GLU A 106 7.03 -15.84 -7.37
C GLU A 106 6.78 -16.41 -8.76
N ALA A 107 6.21 -17.62 -8.84
CA ALA A 107 6.06 -18.35 -10.09
C ALA A 107 5.07 -17.71 -11.07
N THR A 108 4.09 -16.93 -10.59
CA THR A 108 2.99 -16.42 -11.41
C THR A 108 2.61 -14.98 -11.09
N ILE A 109 2.32 -14.68 -9.81
CA ILE A 109 1.71 -13.41 -9.44
C ILE A 109 2.71 -12.26 -9.61
N LEU A 110 3.90 -12.38 -9.03
CA LEU A 110 4.94 -11.35 -9.10
C LEU A 110 5.37 -11.05 -10.53
N ARG A 111 5.47 -12.07 -11.39
CA ARG A 111 5.73 -11.85 -12.82
C ARG A 111 4.69 -10.94 -13.47
N SER A 112 3.43 -11.10 -13.08
CA SER A 112 2.30 -10.35 -13.64
C SER A 112 2.24 -8.92 -13.11
N ILE A 113 2.55 -8.71 -11.82
CA ILE A 113 2.41 -7.39 -11.18
C ILE A 113 3.69 -6.52 -11.24
N THR A 114 4.88 -7.13 -11.34
CA THR A 114 6.19 -6.42 -11.36
C THR A 114 6.29 -5.29 -12.37
N PRO A 115 5.84 -5.45 -13.62
CA PRO A 115 5.90 -4.38 -14.61
C PRO A 115 5.16 -3.09 -14.19
N HIS A 116 4.22 -3.18 -13.25
CA HIS A 116 3.39 -2.05 -12.82
C HIS A 116 4.01 -1.22 -11.68
N PHE A 117 5.04 -1.72 -11.01
CA PHE A 117 5.67 -1.02 -9.88
C PHE A 117 7.18 -0.80 -10.02
N VAL A 118 7.88 -1.51 -10.90
CA VAL A 118 9.32 -1.26 -11.17
C VAL A 118 9.52 -0.08 -12.12
N ASN A 119 8.60 0.10 -13.07
CA ASN A 119 8.63 1.20 -14.03
C ASN A 119 7.44 2.12 -13.78
N VAL A 120 7.39 2.78 -12.61
CA VAL A 120 6.33 3.74 -12.30
C VAL A 120 6.34 4.80 -13.40
N LYS A 121 5.34 4.75 -14.28
CA LYS A 121 5.20 5.73 -15.34
C LYS A 121 4.75 7.04 -14.73
N THR A 122 5.37 8.14 -15.14
CA THR A 122 4.96 9.51 -14.80
C THR A 122 3.50 9.82 -15.13
N HIS A 123 2.86 9.02 -16.00
CA HIS A 123 1.48 9.24 -16.46
C HIS A 123 0.51 8.09 -16.16
N GLN A 124 0.80 7.23 -15.18
CA GLN A 124 -0.18 6.22 -14.74
C GLN A 124 -1.48 6.88 -14.27
N SER A 125 -2.65 6.40 -14.69
CA SER A 125 -3.94 6.87 -14.17
C SER A 125 -4.05 6.71 -12.65
N ASN A 126 -4.85 7.58 -12.04
CA ASN A 126 -5.11 7.55 -10.59
C ASN A 126 -5.70 6.20 -10.16
N GLU A 127 -6.60 5.63 -10.97
CA GLU A 127 -7.26 4.35 -10.70
C GLU A 127 -6.25 3.19 -10.69
N LEU A 128 -5.37 3.12 -11.69
CA LEU A 128 -4.34 2.09 -11.73
C LEU A 128 -3.32 2.26 -10.59
N ARG A 129 -2.93 3.50 -10.27
CA ARG A 129 -2.07 3.79 -9.11
C ARG A 129 -2.67 3.27 -7.81
N LYS A 130 -3.92 3.63 -7.51
CA LYS A 130 -4.64 3.16 -6.31
C LYS A 130 -4.73 1.64 -6.26
N ALA A 131 -5.02 1.01 -7.40
CA ALA A 131 -5.09 -0.45 -7.49
C ALA A 131 -3.73 -1.13 -7.24
N VAL A 132 -2.62 -0.56 -7.71
CA VAL A 132 -1.27 -1.07 -7.42
C VAL A 132 -0.96 -0.95 -5.93
N ILE A 133 -1.23 0.21 -5.31
CA ILE A 133 -1.03 0.41 -3.87
C ILE A 133 -1.86 -0.59 -3.07
N HIS A 134 -3.14 -0.74 -3.41
CA HIS A 134 -4.04 -1.66 -2.72
C HIS A 134 -3.60 -3.13 -2.89
N CYS A 135 -3.13 -3.52 -4.07
CA CYS A 135 -2.56 -4.84 -4.31
C CYS A 135 -1.37 -5.12 -3.37
N MET A 136 -0.46 -4.16 -3.20
CA MET A 136 0.69 -4.29 -2.28
C MET A 136 0.26 -4.41 -0.82
N ASP A 137 -0.73 -3.61 -0.39
CA ASP A 137 -1.31 -3.68 0.96
C ASP A 137 -1.97 -5.06 1.22
N LEU A 138 -2.78 -5.55 0.28
CA LEU A 138 -3.41 -6.88 0.37
C LEU A 138 -2.37 -8.00 0.43
N MET A 139 -1.25 -7.89 -0.30
CA MET A 139 -0.15 -8.86 -0.21
C MET A 139 0.57 -8.80 1.13
N GLY A 140 0.78 -7.61 1.69
CA GLY A 140 1.31 -7.46 3.04
C GLY A 140 0.39 -8.13 4.07
N LYS A 141 -0.93 -7.97 3.94
CA LYS A 141 -1.91 -8.67 4.80
C LYS A 141 -1.91 -10.18 4.57
N ALA A 142 -1.78 -10.63 3.33
CA ALA A 142 -1.77 -12.06 2.96
C ALA A 142 -0.63 -12.83 3.66
N PHE A 143 0.54 -12.18 3.75
CA PHE A 143 1.77 -12.76 4.28
C PHE A 143 2.14 -12.29 5.68
N HIS A 144 1.19 -11.70 6.42
CA HIS A 144 1.39 -11.30 7.81
C HIS A 144 1.97 -12.48 8.63
N PRO A 145 2.94 -12.26 9.54
CA PRO A 145 3.63 -13.33 10.26
C PRO A 145 2.69 -14.35 10.93
N GLU A 146 1.58 -13.89 11.49
CA GLU A 146 0.57 -14.76 12.12
C GLU A 146 -0.04 -15.80 11.15
N ARG A 147 -0.10 -15.47 9.86
CA ARG A 147 -0.65 -16.34 8.81
C ARG A 147 0.39 -17.31 8.26
N VAL A 148 1.66 -16.93 8.23
CA VAL A 148 2.75 -17.70 7.60
C VAL A 148 3.73 -18.33 8.59
N LYS A 149 3.49 -18.21 9.90
CA LYS A 149 4.38 -18.67 10.99
C LYS A 149 4.94 -20.09 10.85
N ASN A 150 4.20 -21.01 10.23
CA ASN A 150 4.61 -22.42 10.10
C ASN A 150 5.29 -22.74 8.75
N LEU A 151 5.50 -21.74 7.91
CA LEU A 151 5.96 -21.92 6.52
C LEU A 151 7.40 -21.47 6.29
N ASN A 152 8.07 -20.88 7.31
CA ASN A 152 9.39 -20.24 7.17
C ASN A 152 9.48 -19.33 5.92
N PHE A 153 8.37 -18.66 5.59
CA PHE A 153 8.24 -17.87 4.38
C PHE A 153 8.71 -16.44 4.62
N VAL A 154 9.52 -15.92 3.71
CA VAL A 154 9.95 -14.52 3.67
C VAL A 154 9.49 -13.92 2.35
N PHE A 155 8.79 -12.78 2.43
CA PHE A 155 8.35 -12.09 1.22
C PHE A 155 9.50 -11.29 0.59
N SER A 156 10.12 -11.89 -0.44
CA SER A 156 11.34 -11.40 -1.10
C SER A 156 11.22 -10.01 -1.75
N ARG A 157 10.00 -9.59 -2.12
CA ARG A 157 9.76 -8.35 -2.88
C ARG A 157 9.35 -7.15 -2.03
N ARG A 158 9.37 -7.30 -0.70
CA ARG A 158 8.98 -6.21 0.22
C ARG A 158 9.73 -4.91 -0.04
N HIS A 159 11.05 -4.98 -0.24
CA HIS A 159 11.88 -3.80 -0.49
C HIS A 159 11.39 -3.02 -1.71
N GLU A 160 11.16 -3.72 -2.83
CA GLU A 160 10.71 -3.09 -4.08
C GLU A 160 9.33 -2.45 -3.95
N PHE A 161 8.43 -3.06 -3.16
CA PHE A 161 7.14 -2.46 -2.84
C PHE A 161 7.32 -1.16 -2.05
N LEU A 162 8.14 -1.17 -0.99
CA LEU A 162 8.42 0.03 -0.20
C LEU A 162 9.05 1.15 -1.05
N VAL A 163 9.96 0.82 -1.97
CA VAL A 163 10.54 1.79 -2.92
C VAL A 163 9.48 2.39 -3.84
N CYS A 164 8.58 1.56 -4.39
CA CYS A 164 7.49 2.03 -5.24
C CYS A 164 6.52 2.95 -4.47
N LEU A 165 6.09 2.53 -3.28
CA LEU A 165 5.17 3.31 -2.44
C LEU A 165 5.76 4.67 -2.05
N LYS A 166 7.05 4.72 -1.70
CA LYS A 166 7.77 5.99 -1.47
C LYS A 166 7.78 6.88 -2.72
N SER A 167 7.97 6.30 -3.90
CA SER A 167 7.91 7.05 -5.15
C SER A 167 6.53 7.65 -5.39
N TYR A 168 5.44 6.94 -5.05
CA TYR A 168 4.08 7.50 -5.14
C TYR A 168 3.85 8.64 -4.14
N MET A 169 4.36 8.56 -2.91
CA MET A 169 4.28 9.66 -1.93
C MET A 169 4.96 10.94 -2.45
N LYS A 170 6.16 10.78 -3.04
CA LYS A 170 6.99 11.87 -3.58
C LYS A 170 6.44 12.47 -4.88
N ALA A 171 5.63 11.73 -5.63
CA ALA A 171 5.05 12.19 -6.88
C ALA A 171 3.92 13.21 -6.68
N GLU A 172 3.25 13.21 -5.52
CA GLU A 172 2.29 14.27 -5.19
C GLU A 172 3.01 15.58 -4.81
N SER A 173 2.34 16.72 -5.03
CA SER A 173 2.91 18.03 -4.73
C SER A 173 3.06 18.28 -3.23
N LEU A 174 4.22 18.76 -2.79
CA LEU A 174 4.47 19.09 -1.38
C LEU A 174 3.72 20.34 -0.90
N THR A 175 3.18 21.13 -1.83
CA THR A 175 2.47 22.39 -1.55
C THR A 175 0.96 22.29 -1.77
N SER A 176 0.49 21.23 -2.43
CA SER A 176 -0.93 21.01 -2.71
C SER A 176 -1.25 19.52 -2.77
N LEU A 177 -2.24 19.08 -2.00
CA LEU A 177 -2.69 17.70 -1.96
C LEU A 177 -3.97 17.57 -2.80
N THR A 178 -3.93 16.73 -3.83
CA THR A 178 -5.02 16.59 -4.80
C THR A 178 -5.59 15.18 -4.85
N THR A 179 -4.91 14.20 -4.27
CA THR A 179 -5.38 12.82 -4.20
C THR A 179 -5.08 12.20 -2.84
N GLU A 180 -5.66 11.04 -2.56
CA GLU A 180 -5.41 10.23 -1.36
C GLU A 180 -4.14 9.35 -1.48
N THR A 181 -3.33 9.52 -2.52
CA THR A 181 -2.23 8.61 -2.87
C THR A 181 -1.22 8.49 -1.73
N ARG A 182 -0.82 9.59 -1.08
CA ARG A 182 0.07 9.59 0.09
C ARG A 182 -0.48 8.75 1.24
N ALA A 183 -1.72 8.99 1.64
CA ALA A 183 -2.36 8.27 2.74
C ALA A 183 -2.43 6.76 2.44
N LEU A 184 -2.88 6.39 1.24
CA LEU A 184 -2.94 4.99 0.81
C LEU A 184 -1.55 4.34 0.78
N ALA A 185 -0.55 5.04 0.27
CA ALA A 185 0.81 4.50 0.19
C ALA A 185 1.43 4.31 1.59
N MET A 186 1.20 5.24 2.52
CA MET A 186 1.70 5.12 3.90
C MET A 186 1.01 4.00 4.65
N ASN A 187 -0.30 3.81 4.46
CA ASN A 187 -1.04 2.68 5.01
C ASN A 187 -0.51 1.33 4.48
N ALA A 188 -0.23 1.24 3.17
CA ALA A 188 0.38 0.05 2.59
C ALA A 188 1.79 -0.21 3.16
N CYS A 189 2.60 0.84 3.35
CA CYS A 189 3.88 0.73 4.05
C CYS A 189 3.69 0.22 5.50
N ALA A 190 2.71 0.74 6.24
CA ALA A 190 2.41 0.34 7.62
C ALA A 190 2.04 -1.15 7.71
N THR A 191 1.37 -1.68 6.69
CA THR A 191 1.14 -3.12 6.57
C THR A 191 2.43 -3.88 6.29
N LEU A 192 3.25 -3.44 5.33
CA LEU A 192 4.44 -4.16 4.88
C LEU A 192 5.55 -4.21 5.94
N VAL A 193 5.69 -3.20 6.78
CA VAL A 193 6.71 -3.18 7.86
C VAL A 193 6.41 -4.19 8.96
N LYS A 194 5.18 -4.72 9.05
CA LYS A 194 4.81 -5.80 9.98
C LYS A 194 5.40 -7.16 9.59
N LEU A 195 5.79 -7.33 8.32
CA LEU A 195 6.32 -8.59 7.81
C LEU A 195 7.68 -8.93 8.43
N ASP A 196 7.99 -10.21 8.50
CA ASP A 196 9.30 -10.71 8.94
C ASP A 196 10.19 -11.08 7.75
N PRO A 197 11.53 -10.91 7.87
CA PRO A 197 12.25 -10.31 9.01
C PRO A 197 12.01 -8.79 9.09
N LYS A 198 12.43 -8.11 10.16
CA LYS A 198 12.34 -6.63 10.24
C LYS A 198 12.98 -5.98 9.00
N VAL A 199 12.47 -4.81 8.57
CA VAL A 199 13.18 -3.97 7.58
C VAL A 199 14.54 -3.53 8.15
N SER A 200 15.53 -3.29 7.29
CA SER A 200 16.84 -2.81 7.75
C SER A 200 16.74 -1.38 8.31
N GLU A 201 17.67 -1.00 9.17
CA GLU A 201 17.73 0.35 9.75
C GLU A 201 17.80 1.45 8.67
N ALA A 202 18.54 1.20 7.59
CA ALA A 202 18.65 2.14 6.47
C ALA A 202 17.32 2.32 5.74
N GLU A 203 16.58 1.22 5.49
CA GLU A 203 15.26 1.27 4.87
C GLU A 203 14.23 1.95 5.79
N GLU A 204 14.27 1.65 7.08
CA GLU A 204 13.42 2.26 8.11
C GLU A 204 13.64 3.77 8.18
N PHE A 205 14.90 4.21 8.28
CA PHE A 205 15.25 5.63 8.30
C PHE A 205 14.78 6.36 7.04
N ASP A 206 15.06 5.82 5.84
CA ASP A 206 14.65 6.44 4.58
C ASP A 206 13.12 6.48 4.43
N LEU A 207 12.41 5.47 4.93
CA LEU A 207 10.95 5.44 4.95
C LEU A 207 10.37 6.51 5.87
N ILE A 208 10.85 6.62 7.11
CA ILE A 208 10.42 7.65 8.06
C ILE A 208 10.69 9.04 7.49
N LYS A 209 11.92 9.27 7.01
CA LYS A 209 12.32 10.53 6.39
C LYS A 209 11.42 10.89 5.22
N THR A 210 11.25 9.98 4.26
CA THR A 210 10.36 10.22 3.11
C THR A 210 8.93 10.54 3.53
N ALA A 211 8.34 9.74 4.44
CA ALA A 211 6.95 9.92 4.87
C ALA A 211 6.74 11.27 5.57
N THR A 212 7.65 11.65 6.47
CA THR A 212 7.61 12.94 7.18
C THR A 212 7.80 14.13 6.23
N GLU A 213 8.75 14.05 5.30
CA GLU A 213 8.99 15.08 4.27
C GLU A 213 7.81 15.25 3.31
N CYS A 214 6.99 14.21 3.11
CA CYS A 214 5.80 14.30 2.24
C CYS A 214 4.57 14.90 2.96
N VAL A 215 4.56 14.96 4.29
CA VAL A 215 3.38 15.36 5.07
C VAL A 215 3.58 16.69 5.79
N TYR A 216 4.73 16.93 6.42
CA TYR A 216 4.93 18.14 7.23
C TYR A 216 4.96 19.46 6.45
N PRO A 217 5.47 19.52 5.21
CA PRO A 217 5.43 20.76 4.42
C PRO A 217 4.03 21.16 3.97
N LEU A 218 3.02 20.28 4.12
CA LEU A 218 1.68 20.56 3.63
C LEU A 218 1.05 21.73 4.41
N PRO A 219 0.41 22.68 3.70
CA PRO A 219 -0.22 23.81 4.35
C PRO A 219 -1.36 23.33 5.25
N ARG A 220 -1.28 23.65 6.54
CA ARG A 220 -2.32 23.34 7.53
C ARG A 220 -3.46 24.34 7.53
N ASP A 221 -3.14 25.58 7.16
CA ASP A 221 -4.07 26.70 7.12
C ASP A 221 -4.18 27.21 5.68
N GLY A 222 -4.72 26.41 4.75
CA GLY A 222 -5.18 26.85 3.42
C GLY A 222 -4.24 27.83 2.66
N GLY A 223 -2.93 27.70 2.84
CA GLY A 223 -1.94 28.74 2.56
C GLY A 223 -1.70 28.97 1.06
N GLY A 224 -2.65 29.61 0.40
CA GLY A 224 -2.58 29.98 -1.01
C GLY A 224 -3.96 30.08 -1.63
N VAL A 225 -4.54 31.29 -1.59
CA VAL A 225 -5.86 31.69 -2.12
C VAL A 225 -7.02 30.92 -1.48
N ALA A 226 -7.85 31.65 -0.71
CA ALA A 226 -9.06 31.14 -0.09
C ALA A 226 -9.97 30.45 -1.13
N LYS A 227 -9.85 29.13 -1.25
CA LYS A 227 -10.82 28.29 -1.94
C LYS A 227 -12.01 28.17 -1.00
N LYS A 228 -13.11 28.86 -1.28
CA LYS A 228 -14.33 28.75 -0.46
C LYS A 228 -15.11 27.48 -0.81
N GLY A 229 -15.55 26.73 0.21
CA GLY A 229 -16.59 25.71 0.05
C GLY A 229 -16.06 24.27 -0.04
N LYS A 230 -16.58 23.47 -0.99
CA LYS A 230 -16.38 22.01 -1.06
C LYS A 230 -14.91 21.58 -1.29
N GLU A 231 -14.14 22.35 -2.06
CA GLU A 231 -12.73 22.01 -2.34
C GLU A 231 -11.82 22.14 -1.11
N GLU A 232 -12.12 23.08 -0.21
CA GLU A 232 -11.37 23.28 1.05
C GLU A 232 -11.55 22.06 1.97
N MET A 233 -12.79 21.61 2.10
CA MET A 233 -13.16 20.42 2.88
C MET A 233 -12.53 19.14 2.30
N GLU A 234 -12.47 19.00 0.97
CA GLU A 234 -11.79 17.86 0.33
C GLU A 234 -10.29 17.86 0.63
N VAL A 235 -9.62 19.02 0.58
CA VAL A 235 -8.18 19.14 0.91
C VAL A 235 -7.92 18.85 2.39
N GLU A 236 -8.78 19.32 3.29
CA GLU A 236 -8.70 19.06 4.73
C GLU A 236 -8.80 17.56 5.03
N VAL A 237 -9.77 16.86 4.44
CA VAL A 237 -9.93 15.40 4.58
C VAL A 237 -8.70 14.65 4.08
N LEU A 238 -8.12 15.07 2.95
CA LEU A 238 -6.90 14.46 2.42
C LEU A 238 -5.69 14.69 3.33
N LEU A 239 -5.59 15.89 3.93
CA LEU A 239 -4.53 16.22 4.89
C LEU A 239 -4.66 15.39 6.15
N GLU A 240 -5.86 15.32 6.75
CA GLU A 240 -6.14 14.51 7.93
C GLU A 240 -5.78 13.04 7.68
N SER A 241 -6.25 12.49 6.56
CA SER A 241 -5.95 11.10 6.16
C SER A 241 -4.45 10.85 6.00
N SER A 242 -3.69 11.83 5.48
CA SER A 242 -2.24 11.73 5.30
C SER A 242 -1.51 11.76 6.65
N VAL A 243 -1.95 12.62 7.58
CA VAL A 243 -1.38 12.70 8.94
C VAL A 243 -1.69 11.44 9.73
N GLU A 244 -2.90 10.92 9.66
CA GLU A 244 -3.29 9.67 10.31
C GLU A 244 -2.47 8.48 9.79
N ALA A 245 -2.34 8.36 8.46
CA ALA A 245 -1.54 7.30 7.85
C ALA A 245 -0.05 7.40 8.22
N LEU A 246 0.52 8.61 8.33
CA LEU A 246 1.87 8.81 8.86
C LEU A 246 1.98 8.32 10.30
N HIS A 247 1.05 8.72 11.18
CA HIS A 247 1.05 8.28 12.58
C HIS A 247 0.97 6.76 12.69
N ASP A 248 0.11 6.11 11.91
CA ASP A 248 -0.03 4.66 11.94
C ASP A 248 1.21 3.94 11.42
N LEU A 249 1.85 4.44 10.36
CA LEU A 249 3.13 3.92 9.90
C LEU A 249 4.20 3.98 11.01
N LEU A 250 4.34 5.13 11.68
CA LEU A 250 5.31 5.29 12.76
C LEU A 250 5.00 4.38 13.96
N LYS A 251 3.71 4.20 14.29
CA LYS A 251 3.29 3.26 15.34
C LYS A 251 3.69 1.82 15.00
N GLU A 252 3.52 1.38 13.76
CA GLU A 252 3.85 0.01 13.36
C GLU A 252 5.36 -0.24 13.33
N LEU A 253 6.17 0.75 12.93
CA LEU A 253 7.62 0.68 13.06
C LEU A 253 8.06 0.56 14.53
N LEU A 254 7.51 1.39 15.43
CA LEU A 254 7.78 1.30 16.87
C LEU A 254 7.38 -0.05 17.46
N LYS A 255 6.23 -0.60 17.07
CA LYS A 255 5.78 -1.90 17.58
C LYS A 255 6.73 -3.04 17.19
N LYS A 256 7.43 -2.91 16.05
CA LYS A 256 8.43 -3.92 15.64
C LYS A 256 9.71 -3.85 16.46
N GLU A 257 10.05 -2.69 17.01
CA GLU A 257 11.17 -2.55 17.93
C GLU A 257 10.91 -1.50 19.02
N LEU A 258 10.40 -1.94 20.16
CA LEU A 258 10.17 -1.09 21.35
C LEU A 258 11.47 -0.94 22.18
N THR A 259 12.55 -0.50 21.55
CA THR A 259 13.84 -0.22 22.19
C THR A 259 14.08 1.29 22.25
N THR A 260 15.01 1.72 23.10
CA THR A 260 15.50 3.12 23.11
C THR A 260 16.06 3.53 21.75
N ASP A 261 16.65 2.57 21.02
CA ASP A 261 17.26 2.79 19.70
C ASP A 261 16.19 2.94 18.61
N GLY A 262 15.09 2.18 18.68
CA GLY A 262 13.91 2.36 17.81
C GLY A 262 13.25 3.72 18.02
N LEU A 263 13.12 4.17 19.28
CA LEU A 263 12.67 5.52 19.61
C LEU A 263 13.63 6.58 19.05
N ASP A 264 14.94 6.46 19.31
CA ASP A 264 15.94 7.39 18.80
C ASP A 264 15.94 7.46 17.27
N SER A 265 15.68 6.35 16.56
CA SER A 265 15.61 6.32 15.10
C SER A 265 14.45 7.16 14.54
N ILE A 266 13.28 7.10 15.18
CA ILE A 266 12.14 7.96 14.83
C ILE A 266 12.42 9.41 15.20
N PHE A 267 13.10 9.68 16.32
CA PHE A 267 13.37 11.05 16.77
C PHE A 267 14.52 11.74 16.04
N LYS A 268 15.54 11.01 15.59
CA LYS A 268 16.69 11.55 14.81
C LYS A 268 16.24 12.25 13.53
N VAL A 269 15.22 11.73 12.85
CA VAL A 269 14.66 12.32 11.62
C VAL A 269 13.88 13.60 11.89
N ASN A 270 13.35 13.72 13.10
CA ASN A 270 12.24 14.60 13.45
C ASN A 270 12.67 15.78 14.34
N ALA A 271 13.94 15.86 14.73
CA ALA A 271 14.42 16.83 15.70
C ALA A 271 14.37 18.31 15.27
N TYR A 272 14.11 18.60 14.00
CA TYR A 272 14.06 19.97 13.46
C TYR A 272 12.64 20.55 13.32
N ASN A 273 11.59 19.86 13.78
CA ASN A 273 10.20 20.30 13.55
C ASN A 273 9.41 20.41 14.86
N ILE A 274 8.86 21.59 15.20
CA ILE A 274 8.07 21.86 16.43
C ILE A 274 6.88 20.89 16.62
N ILE A 275 6.36 20.34 15.53
CA ILE A 275 5.28 19.35 15.50
C ILE A 275 5.70 18.02 16.15
N VAL A 276 6.99 17.70 16.06
CA VAL A 276 7.57 16.49 16.63
C VAL A 276 7.55 16.58 18.15
N LEU A 277 7.60 17.78 18.74
CA LEU A 277 7.44 17.98 20.18
C LEU A 277 6.05 17.53 20.67
N HIS A 278 4.99 17.74 19.87
CA HIS A 278 3.65 17.23 20.17
C HIS A 278 3.55 15.71 20.02
N MET A 279 4.18 15.17 18.98
CA MET A 279 4.31 13.71 18.80
C MET A 279 5.13 13.08 19.92
N TRP A 280 6.12 13.81 20.46
CA TRP A 280 6.92 13.48 21.64
C TRP A 280 6.05 13.31 22.88
N ILE A 281 5.20 14.30 23.15
CA ILE A 281 4.24 14.30 24.27
C ILE A 281 3.23 13.15 24.12
N PHE A 282 2.78 12.89 22.90
CA PHE A 282 1.81 11.82 22.63
C PHE A 282 2.43 10.42 22.79
N CYS A 283 3.62 10.18 22.22
CA CYS A 283 4.34 8.92 22.36
C CYS A 283 4.74 8.65 23.82
N LEU A 284 5.22 9.67 24.56
CA LEU A 284 5.53 9.54 25.98
C LEU A 284 4.28 9.23 26.82
N LYS A 285 3.17 9.93 26.59
CA LYS A 285 1.90 9.64 27.27
C LYS A 285 1.41 8.23 26.94
N TRP A 286 1.50 7.80 25.70
CA TRP A 286 1.05 6.47 25.28
C TRP A 286 1.90 5.34 25.91
N ILE A 287 3.22 5.50 25.93
CA ILE A 287 4.14 4.52 26.55
C ILE A 287 3.96 4.49 28.08
N GLN A 288 3.83 5.65 28.73
CA GLN A 288 3.57 5.74 30.17
C GLN A 288 2.26 5.08 30.57
N VAL A 289 1.18 5.31 29.81
CA VAL A 289 -0.16 4.77 30.10
C VAL A 289 -0.21 3.26 29.86
N LYS A 290 0.40 2.76 28.78
CA LYS A 290 0.25 1.36 28.37
C LYS A 290 1.24 0.40 29.04
N TYR A 291 2.44 0.86 29.41
CA TYR A 291 3.50 -0.02 29.92
C TYR A 291 3.97 0.31 31.35
N ARG A 292 3.40 1.31 32.04
CA ARG A 292 3.81 1.76 33.39
C ARG A 292 5.33 1.97 33.55
N VAL A 293 6.01 2.36 32.47
CA VAL A 293 7.46 2.64 32.51
C VAL A 293 7.66 4.07 33.03
N ILE A 294 8.22 4.20 34.23
CA ILE A 294 8.36 5.50 34.94
C ILE A 294 9.59 6.29 34.48
N HIS A 295 10.61 5.65 33.90
CA HIS A 295 11.83 6.32 33.45
C HIS A 295 12.35 5.76 32.12
N LEU A 296 12.26 6.55 31.06
CA LEU A 296 13.00 6.34 29.81
C LEU A 296 14.21 7.30 29.82
N PRO A 297 15.45 6.82 29.91
CA PRO A 297 16.64 7.67 29.82
C PRO A 297 16.95 7.95 28.35
N ILE A 298 16.24 8.89 27.74
CA ILE A 298 16.47 9.27 26.34
C ILE A 298 17.61 10.28 26.31
N ARG A 299 18.83 9.81 26.04
CA ARG A 299 20.06 10.64 25.95
C ARG A 299 19.93 11.79 24.95
N SER A 300 19.18 11.58 23.86
CA SER A 300 18.93 12.58 22.82
C SER A 300 18.18 13.82 23.34
N CYS A 301 17.43 13.70 24.44
CA CYS A 301 16.57 14.78 24.95
C CYS A 301 17.30 15.85 25.72
N GLN A 302 18.40 15.50 26.37
CA GLN A 302 19.20 16.45 27.13
C GLN A 302 19.92 17.45 26.23
N TYR A 303 20.13 17.09 24.96
CA TYR A 303 20.73 17.98 23.96
C TYR A 303 19.69 18.99 23.44
N TYR A 304 18.49 18.53 23.06
CA TYR A 304 17.45 19.40 22.49
C TYR A 304 16.71 20.27 23.52
N PHE A 305 16.58 19.83 24.78
CA PHE A 305 16.06 20.69 25.85
C PHE A 305 16.97 21.89 26.12
N ASN A 306 18.29 21.72 25.98
CA ASN A 306 19.25 22.78 26.20
C ASN A 306 19.32 23.78 25.03
N GLU A 307 19.06 23.36 23.78
CA GLU A 307 19.01 24.31 22.64
C GLU A 307 17.73 25.16 22.59
N SER A 308 16.58 24.62 23.02
CA SER A 308 15.32 25.38 23.09
C SER A 308 15.38 26.56 24.07
N SER A 309 16.20 26.47 25.12
CA SER A 309 16.45 27.58 26.04
C SER A 309 17.22 28.77 25.44
N TYR A 310 17.78 28.64 24.23
CA TYR A 310 18.49 29.72 23.52
C TYR A 310 17.66 30.37 22.40
N LEU A 311 16.45 29.88 22.12
CA LEU A 311 15.51 30.47 21.18
C LEU A 311 14.34 31.09 21.96
N LYS A 312 14.61 32.21 22.65
CA LYS A 312 13.61 33.17 23.11
C LYS A 312 13.53 34.34 22.15
#